data_AF-A0A090SB89-F1
#
_entry.id   AF-A0A090SB89-F1
#
_cell.length_a   1.000
_cell.length_b   1.000
_cell.length_c   1.000
_cell.angle_alpha   90.00
_cell.angle_beta   90.00
_cell.angle_gamma   90.00
#
_symmetry.space_group_name_H-M   'P 1'
#
loop_
_entity.id
_entity.type
_entity.pdbx_description
1 polymer ?
#
loop_
_entity_poly.entity_id
_entity_poly.type
_entity_poly.pdbx_seq_one_letter_code
_entity_poly.pdbx_strand_id
1 'polypeptide(L)'
;MGSQGEGLLVMQSQQGEVTIEKVFPGSIHHIPGFTAHRLVNTGEKKLSAIAIWPSVAGHNYDFLEEVGFRVRVVQDDTGYKIIRA
;
A
#
# COMPACT_ATOMS: atom_id res chain seq x y z
N MET A 1 -9.28 5.08 -4.73
CA MET A 1 -9.99 6.01 -3.85
C MET A 1 -10.36 5.31 -2.55
N GLY A 2 -10.02 5.88 -1.40
CA GLY A 2 -10.49 5.36 -0.10
C GLY A 2 -12.01 5.53 0.05
N SER A 3 -12.69 4.49 0.54
CA SER A 3 -14.15 4.47 0.69
C SER A 3 -14.62 4.26 2.13
N GLN A 4 -13.82 3.58 2.96
CA GLN A 4 -14.12 3.33 4.37
C GLN A 4 -12.81 3.11 5.13
N GLY A 5 -12.77 3.52 6.40
CA GLY A 5 -11.67 3.25 7.31
C GLY A 5 -10.41 4.05 6.99
N GLU A 6 -9.33 3.76 7.69
CA GLU A 6 -8.06 4.47 7.60
C GLU A 6 -6.90 3.49 7.48
N GLY A 7 -5.92 3.85 6.66
CA GLY A 7 -4.80 2.98 6.36
C GLY A 7 -3.70 3.67 5.57
N LEU A 8 -2.84 2.85 5.00
CA LEU A 8 -1.72 3.28 4.19
C LEU A 8 -1.73 2.59 2.83
N LEU A 9 -1.32 3.31 1.79
CA LEU A 9 -0.89 2.78 0.53
C LEU A 9 0.64 2.80 0.51
N VAL A 10 1.25 1.63 0.60
CA VAL A 10 2.70 1.44 0.48
C VAL A 10 3.01 1.15 -0.98
N MET A 11 3.92 1.92 -1.58
CA MET A 11 4.36 1.78 -2.96
C MET A 11 5.87 1.56 -3.00
N GLN A 12 6.33 0.68 -3.89
CA GLN A 12 7.75 0.40 -4.10
C GLN A 12 8.06 0.34 -5.59
N SER A 13 9.02 1.16 -6.05
CA SER A 13 9.52 1.13 -7.42
C SER A 13 10.40 -0.10 -7.69
N GLN A 14 10.70 -0.38 -8.95
CA GLN A 14 11.64 -1.45 -9.32
C GLN A 14 13.05 -1.23 -8.74
N GLN A 15 13.44 0.03 -8.52
CA GLN A 15 14.71 0.41 -7.90
C GLN A 15 14.66 0.26 -6.37
N GLY A 16 13.49 -0.02 -5.80
CA GLY A 16 13.29 -0.18 -4.36
C GLY A 16 13.04 1.13 -3.61
N GLU A 17 12.74 2.22 -4.31
CA GLU A 17 12.31 3.46 -3.66
C GLU A 17 10.91 3.25 -3.09
N VAL A 18 10.69 3.70 -1.86
CA VAL A 18 9.44 3.48 -1.13
C VAL A 18 8.73 4.81 -0.91
N THR A 19 7.46 4.86 -1.30
CA THR A 19 6.54 5.96 -1.02
C THR A 19 5.35 5.43 -0.23
N ILE A 20 4.88 6.21 0.74
CA ILE A 20 3.75 5.82 1.60
C ILE A 20 2.76 6.97 1.65
N GLU A 21 1.50 6.68 1.36
CA GLU A 21 0.41 7.65 1.36
C GLU A 21 -0.69 7.23 2.33
N LYS A 22 -1.31 8.20 3.01
CA LYS A 22 -2.44 7.94 3.91
C LYS A 22 -3.72 7.75 3.11
N VAL A 23 -4.43 6.65 3.36
CA VAL A 23 -5.72 6.32 2.75
C VAL A 23 -6.83 6.55 3.76
N PHE A 24 -7.81 7.36 3.39
CA PHE A 24 -9.02 7.67 4.17
C PHE A 24 -10.21 7.89 3.22
N PRO A 25 -11.48 7.93 3.70
CA PRO A 25 -12.63 8.12 2.81
C PRO A 25 -12.51 9.41 1.98
N GLY A 26 -12.57 9.30 0.66
CA GLY A 26 -12.41 10.41 -0.28
C GLY A 26 -10.98 10.67 -0.76
N SER A 27 -9.96 10.03 -0.17
CA SER A 27 -8.57 10.12 -0.66
C SER A 27 -8.41 9.49 -2.05
N ILE A 28 -7.64 10.13 -2.94
CA ILE A 28 -7.33 9.66 -4.30
C ILE A 28 -5.82 9.50 -4.43
N HIS A 29 -5.40 8.38 -5.00
CA HIS A 29 -4.00 7.99 -5.11
C HIS A 29 -3.71 7.56 -6.54
N HIS A 30 -2.57 7.99 -7.07
CA HIS A 30 -2.07 7.55 -8.36
C HIS A 30 -0.93 6.56 -8.13
N ILE A 31 -1.06 5.35 -8.66
CA ILE A 31 -0.03 4.32 -8.60
C ILE A 31 0.69 4.31 -9.96
N PRO A 32 1.95 4.73 -10.04
CA PRO A 32 2.69 4.73 -11.30
C PRO A 32 2.84 3.31 -11.88
N GLY A 33 3.07 3.24 -13.19
CA GLY A 33 3.46 1.98 -13.83
C GLY A 33 4.71 1.37 -13.18
N PHE A 34 4.86 0.05 -13.28
CA PHE A 34 6.00 -0.69 -12.72
C PHE A 34 6.21 -0.49 -11.21
N THR A 35 5.15 -0.20 -10.46
CA THR A 35 5.19 0.03 -9.02
C THR A 35 4.42 -1.05 -8.27
N ALA A 36 5.11 -1.79 -7.40
CA ALA A 36 4.47 -2.69 -6.46
C ALA A 36 3.70 -1.86 -5.43
N HIS A 37 2.50 -2.28 -5.06
CA HIS A 37 1.67 -1.54 -4.10
C HIS A 37 0.92 -2.46 -3.14
N ARG A 38 0.72 -1.99 -1.92
CA ARG A 38 0.04 -2.72 -0.84
C ARG A 38 -0.80 -1.76 -0.02
N LEU A 39 -2.06 -2.12 0.21
CA LEU A 39 -2.89 -1.45 1.22
C LEU A 39 -2.64 -2.09 2.59
N VAL A 40 -2.50 -1.26 3.61
CA VAL A 40 -2.33 -1.68 5.01
C VAL A 40 -3.41 -1.00 5.84
N ASN A 41 -4.22 -1.80 6.52
CA ASN A 41 -5.16 -1.27 7.51
C ASN A 41 -4.40 -0.91 8.80
N THR A 42 -4.46 0.35 9.20
CA THR A 42 -3.84 0.84 10.45
C THR A 42 -4.88 1.18 11.52
N GLY A 43 -6.17 1.01 11.22
CA GLY A 43 -7.26 1.26 12.14
C GLY A 43 -7.95 -0.02 12.62
N GLU A 44 -8.92 0.15 13.51
CA GLU A 44 -9.69 -0.96 14.09
C GLU A 44 -10.90 -1.36 13.24
N LYS A 45 -11.27 -0.53 12.26
CA LYS A 45 -12.42 -0.76 11.36
C LYS A 45 -11.94 -1.26 10.00
N LYS A 46 -12.86 -1.82 9.20
CA LYS A 46 -12.56 -2.24 7.83
C LYS A 46 -12.02 -1.07 6.99
N LEU A 47 -10.82 -1.23 6.44
CA LEU A 47 -10.31 -0.41 5.35
C LEU A 47 -10.89 -0.92 4.02
N SER A 48 -11.47 -0.03 3.23
CA SER A 48 -12.01 -0.34 1.90
C SER A 48 -11.62 0.74 0.90
N ALA A 49 -11.27 0.34 -0.32
CA ALA A 49 -10.93 1.24 -1.41
C ALA A 49 -11.52 0.75 -2.74
N ILE A 50 -11.82 1.70 -3.62
CA ILE A 50 -12.13 1.44 -5.03
C ILE A 50 -10.85 1.62 -5.83
N ALA A 51 -10.49 0.63 -6.62
CA ALA A 51 -9.34 0.66 -7.51
C ALA A 51 -9.80 0.48 -8.96
N ILE A 52 -9.14 1.19 -9.86
CA ILE A 52 -9.37 1.14 -11.31
C ILE A 52 -8.00 0.98 -11.95
N TRP A 53 -7.87 0.01 -12.85
CA TRP A 53 -6.60 -0.27 -13.54
C TRP A 53 -6.85 -0.76 -14.97
N PRO A 54 -5.84 -0.69 -15.86
CA PRO A 54 -5.94 -1.23 -17.21
C PRO A 54 -6.17 -2.75 -17.19
N SER A 55 -7.11 -3.26 -18.00
CA SER A 55 -7.38 -4.70 -18.09
C SER A 55 -6.17 -5.55 -18.51
N VAL A 56 -5.21 -4.93 -19.20
CA VAL A 56 -3.98 -5.56 -19.68
C VAL A 56 -2.83 -5.56 -18.66
N ALA A 57 -2.99 -4.94 -17.49
CA ALA A 57 -1.90 -4.79 -16.52
C ALA A 57 -1.39 -6.13 -15.96
N GLY A 58 -2.27 -7.13 -15.85
CA GLY A 58 -1.97 -8.42 -15.23
C GLY A 58 -1.60 -8.30 -13.74
N HIS A 59 -1.04 -9.38 -13.19
CA HIS A 59 -0.55 -9.43 -11.81
C HIS A 59 0.73 -10.27 -11.75
N ASN A 60 1.78 -9.73 -11.11
CA ASN A 60 3.04 -10.44 -10.86
C ASN A 60 3.27 -10.50 -9.34
N TYR A 61 2.67 -11.50 -8.69
CA TYR A 61 2.79 -11.69 -7.24
C TYR A 61 4.14 -12.30 -6.84
N ASP A 62 4.68 -13.17 -7.71
CA ASP A 62 5.94 -13.92 -7.52
C ASP A 62 7.13 -12.99 -7.24
N PHE A 63 7.15 -11.80 -7.84
CA PHE A 63 8.21 -10.81 -7.62
C PHE A 63 8.45 -10.49 -6.14
N LEU A 64 7.43 -10.56 -5.29
CA LEU A 64 7.52 -10.20 -3.88
C LEU A 64 7.64 -11.41 -2.94
N GLU A 65 7.59 -12.64 -3.44
CA GLU A 65 7.64 -13.83 -2.58
C GLU A 65 9.00 -13.97 -1.87
N GLU A 66 10.10 -13.69 -2.58
CA GLU A 66 11.45 -13.82 -2.01
C GLU A 66 11.94 -12.54 -1.31
N VAL A 67 11.64 -11.37 -1.88
CA VAL A 67 12.20 -10.08 -1.42
C VAL A 67 11.24 -9.25 -0.57
N GLY A 68 9.93 -9.44 -0.71
CA GLY A 68 8.91 -8.62 -0.05
C GLY A 68 9.01 -7.12 -0.34
N PHE A 69 8.32 -6.32 0.48
CA PHE A 69 8.51 -4.86 0.51
C PHE A 69 9.67 -4.53 1.45
N ARG A 70 10.47 -3.52 1.10
CA ARG A 70 11.59 -2.99 1.90
C ARG A 70 11.17 -2.32 3.21
N VAL A 71 9.87 -2.17 3.43
CA VAL A 71 9.31 -1.64 4.67
C VAL A 71 8.20 -2.53 5.19
N ARG A 72 8.04 -2.50 6.52
CA ARG A 72 6.90 -3.08 7.24
C ARG A 72 6.22 -1.98 8.04
N VAL A 73 4.91 -2.06 8.10
CA VAL A 73 4.08 -1.24 8.99
C VAL A 73 3.76 -2.11 10.20
N VAL A 74 4.12 -1.65 11.38
CA VAL A 74 3.97 -2.40 12.64
C VAL A 74 3.21 -1.53 13.61
N GLN A 75 2.25 -2.13 14.32
CA GLN A 75 1.51 -1.45 15.38
C GLN A 75 2.46 -1.08 16.53
N ASP A 76 2.25 0.10 17.11
CA ASP A 76 2.89 0.53 18.35
C ASP A 76 1.86 1.17 19.29
N ASP A 77 2.31 1.55 20.49
CA ASP A 77 1.45 2.09 21.56
C ASP A 77 0.73 3.40 21.15
N THR A 78 1.19 4.09 20.10
CA THR A 78 0.67 5.37 19.62
C THR A 78 -0.06 5.28 18.27
N GLY A 79 -0.11 4.09 17.66
CA GLY A 79 -0.69 3.84 16.36
C GLY A 79 0.16 2.86 15.56
N TYR A 80 1.06 3.38 14.72
CA TYR A 80 1.95 2.55 13.90
C TYR A 80 3.30 3.22 13.66
N LYS A 81 4.31 2.37 13.43
CA LYS A 81 5.62 2.75 12.92
C LYS A 81 5.95 2.03 11.62
N ILE A 82 6.75 2.69 10.80
CA ILE A 82 7.33 2.13 9.59
C ILE A 82 8.76 1.70 9.91
N ILE A 83 9.08 0.44 9.68
CA ILE A 83 10.43 -0.11 9.86
C ILE A 83 10.97 -0.62 8.53
N ARG A 84 12.28 -0.60 8.35
CA ARG A 84 12.95 -1.26 7.22
C ARG A 84 12.86 -2.77 7.40
N ALA A 85 12.65 -3.49 6.31
CA ALA A 85 12.60 -4.94 6.23
C ALA A 85 13.91 -5.52 5.70
#